data_AF-A0A2K1ER24-F1
#
_entry.id   AF-A0A2K1ER24-F1
#
_cell.length_a   1.000
_cell.length_b   1.000
_cell.length_c   1.000
_cell.angle_alpha   90.00
_cell.angle_beta   90.00
_cell.angle_gamma   90.00
#
_symmetry.space_group_name_H-M   'P 1'
#
loop_
_entity.id
_entity.type
_entity.pdbx_description
1 polymer ?
#
loop_
_entity_poly.entity_id
_entity_poly.type
_entity_poly.pdbx_seq_one_letter_code
_entity_poly.pdbx_strand_id
1 'polypeptide(L)'
;MIDMSVKDMTDQHLNRVIAELMGYRVVNLNPEWWRNKAYWVLNEPLEERQHIGKGTEDEAWCEAPDYCNDPAASLEVQAAVIELDRVAYVNNLYEACYEFKRVKYSVWDEINIAFLLNASPRQRAEAAYLTLSSQD
;
A
#
# COMPACT_ATOMS: atom_id res chain seq x y z
N MET A 1 15.09 -17.26 -2.57
CA MET A 1 14.62 -15.86 -2.72
C MET A 1 14.63 -15.29 -1.32
N ILE A 2 15.41 -14.25 -1.03
CA ILE A 2 15.36 -13.62 0.30
C ILE A 2 14.04 -12.87 0.33
N ASP A 3 13.11 -13.31 1.17
CA ASP A 3 11.86 -12.63 1.41
C ASP A 3 12.22 -11.27 2.03
N MET A 4 11.99 -10.19 1.28
CA MET A 4 12.31 -8.85 1.75
C MET A 4 11.26 -8.50 2.83
N SER A 5 11.69 -8.16 4.04
CA SER A 5 10.75 -7.76 5.08
C SER A 5 10.05 -6.47 4.66
N VAL A 6 8.75 -6.34 4.93
CA VAL A 6 8.00 -5.10 4.67
C VAL A 6 8.65 -3.89 5.35
N LYS A 7 9.36 -4.12 6.46
CA LYS A 7 10.13 -3.10 7.20
C LYS A 7 11.36 -2.60 6.43
N ASP A 8 11.92 -3.42 5.55
CA ASP A 8 13.10 -3.08 4.74
C ASP A 8 12.72 -2.39 3.42
N MET A 9 11.42 -2.38 3.06
CA MET A 9 10.92 -1.70 1.87
C MET A 9 10.98 -0.19 2.06
N THR A 10 11.51 0.52 1.07
CA THR A 10 11.37 1.98 1.00
C THR A 10 9.88 2.36 0.88
N ASP A 11 9.52 3.57 1.29
CA ASP A 11 8.15 4.09 1.12
C ASP A 11 7.70 4.03 -0.33
N GLN A 12 8.56 4.41 -1.26
CA GLN A 12 8.24 4.35 -2.68
C GLN A 12 7.96 2.92 -3.15
N HIS A 13 8.75 1.95 -2.71
CA HIS A 13 8.52 0.55 -3.08
C HIS A 13 7.21 0.07 -2.46
N LEU A 14 6.99 0.28 -1.16
CA LEU A 14 5.78 -0.15 -0.47
C LEU A 14 4.52 0.48 -1.09
N ASN A 15 4.54 1.79 -1.36
CA ASN A 15 3.44 2.50 -2.02
C ASN A 15 3.12 1.91 -3.39
N ARG A 16 4.14 1.58 -4.19
CA ARG A 16 3.97 0.93 -5.49
C ARG A 16 3.25 -0.42 -5.35
N VAL A 17 3.74 -1.32 -4.49
CA VAL A 17 3.17 -2.67 -4.41
C VAL A 17 1.75 -2.64 -3.87
N ILE A 18 1.47 -1.76 -2.89
CA ILE A 18 0.10 -1.54 -2.40
C ILE A 18 -0.79 -1.00 -3.53
N ALA A 19 -0.31 -0.02 -4.31
CA ALA A 19 -1.07 0.50 -5.44
C ALA A 19 -1.39 -0.61 -6.45
N GLU A 20 -0.42 -1.46 -6.78
CA GLU A 20 -0.63 -2.64 -7.64
C GLU A 20 -1.72 -3.57 -7.06
N LEU A 21 -1.65 -3.90 -5.76
CA LEU A 21 -2.67 -4.73 -5.09
C LEU A 21 -4.06 -4.07 -5.07
N MET A 22 -4.10 -2.73 -5.03
CA MET A 22 -5.32 -1.92 -5.10
C MET A 22 -5.85 -1.72 -6.54
N GLY A 23 -5.25 -2.36 -7.53
CA GLY A 23 -5.71 -2.32 -8.93
C GLY A 23 -5.04 -1.27 -9.80
N TYR A 24 -3.98 -0.59 -9.30
CA TYR A 24 -3.22 0.35 -10.11
C TYR A 24 -2.26 -0.37 -11.07
N ARG A 25 -2.09 0.14 -12.29
CA ARG A 25 -1.17 -0.42 -13.29
C ARG A 25 -0.44 0.71 -14.01
N VAL A 26 0.84 0.51 -14.34
CA VAL A 26 1.56 1.40 -15.26
C VAL A 26 1.55 0.83 -16.68
N VAL A 27 1.15 1.65 -17.65
CA VAL A 27 1.09 1.27 -19.08
C VAL A 27 2.07 2.10 -19.90
N ASN A 28 2.79 1.44 -20.80
CA ASN A 28 3.60 2.10 -21.82
C ASN A 28 2.80 2.23 -23.12
N LEU A 29 2.46 3.46 -23.51
CA LEU A 29 1.69 3.73 -24.74
C LEU A 29 2.55 3.96 -25.98
N ASN A 30 3.88 3.89 -25.88
CA ASN A 30 4.77 4.10 -27.01
C ASN A 30 5.97 3.13 -26.98
N PRO A 31 5.81 1.90 -27.50
CA PRO A 31 6.88 0.91 -27.51
C PRO A 31 8.01 1.25 -28.51
N GLU A 32 7.82 2.24 -29.38
CA GLU A 32 8.84 2.69 -30.32
C GLU A 32 9.81 3.68 -29.65
N TRP A 33 11.03 3.20 -29.42
CA TRP A 33 12.14 3.82 -28.66
C TRP A 33 12.59 5.24 -29.09
N TRP A 34 12.02 5.81 -30.16
CA TRP A 34 12.40 7.10 -30.74
C TRP A 34 11.30 8.17 -30.71
N ARG A 35 10.07 7.83 -30.29
CA ARG A 35 9.00 8.80 -30.02
C ARG A 35 8.78 8.83 -28.51
N ASN A 36 8.64 10.03 -27.94
CA ASN A 36 8.39 10.30 -26.52
C ASN A 36 7.86 9.09 -25.73
N LYS A 37 8.72 8.51 -24.88
CA LYS A 37 8.33 7.48 -23.91
C LYS A 37 7.23 8.09 -23.05
N ALA A 38 6.05 7.49 -23.09
CA ALA A 38 4.90 7.96 -22.33
C ALA A 38 4.40 6.80 -21.48
N TYR A 39 4.76 6.83 -20.21
CA TYR A 39 4.21 5.96 -19.17
C TYR A 39 3.03 6.65 -18.48
N TRP A 40 2.04 5.85 -18.05
CA TRP A 40 0.80 6.32 -17.43
C TRP A 40 0.39 5.39 -16.30
N VAL A 41 -0.26 5.93 -15.27
CA VAL A 41 -0.87 5.15 -14.19
C VAL A 41 -2.39 5.03 -14.44
N LEU A 42 -2.93 3.82 -14.31
CA LEU A 42 -4.35 3.48 -14.40
C LEU A 42 -4.82 2.88 -13.08
N ASN A 43 -6.07 3.10 -12.68
CA ASN A 43 -6.71 2.44 -11.52
C ASN A 43 -7.95 1.64 -11.97
N GLU A 44 -7.90 0.31 -11.85
CA GLU A 44 -8.90 -0.62 -12.41
C GLU A 44 -10.12 -0.93 -11.50
N PRO A 45 -10.69 0.08 -10.83
CA PRO A 45 -12.15 0.16 -10.79
C PRO A 45 -12.72 1.51 -11.23
N LEU A 46 -11.89 2.56 -11.32
CA LEU A 46 -12.36 3.90 -11.69
C LEU A 46 -12.30 4.16 -13.20
N GLU A 47 -11.52 3.37 -13.97
CA GLU A 47 -11.18 3.61 -15.38
C GLU A 47 -10.66 5.04 -15.67
N GLU A 48 -10.43 5.85 -14.64
CA GLU A 48 -9.95 7.22 -14.76
C GLU A 48 -8.47 7.19 -15.10
N ARG A 49 -8.17 7.64 -16.32
CA ARG A 49 -6.81 7.87 -16.77
C ARG A 49 -6.34 9.17 -16.13
N GLN A 50 -5.44 9.09 -15.15
CA GLN A 50 -4.64 10.25 -14.82
C GLN A 50 -3.61 10.44 -15.94
N HIS A 51 -3.93 11.38 -16.84
CA HIS A 51 -3.13 11.72 -18.01
C HIS A 51 -1.89 12.53 -17.61
N ILE A 52 -0.88 11.87 -17.07
CA ILE A 52 0.41 12.50 -16.80
C ILE A 52 1.46 11.76 -17.61
N GLY A 53 1.85 12.33 -18.75
CA GLY A 53 2.89 11.74 -19.59
C GLY A 53 4.23 11.79 -18.85
N LYS A 54 4.75 10.61 -18.46
CA LYS A 54 6.06 10.48 -17.79
C LYS A 54 7.10 9.83 -18.69
N GLY A 55 8.36 10.23 -18.52
CA GLY A 55 9.48 9.75 -19.32
C GLY A 55 10.00 8.38 -18.91
N THR A 56 9.76 7.98 -17.66
CA THR A 56 10.13 6.66 -17.11
C THR A 56 8.96 6.01 -16.33
N GLU A 57 9.09 4.71 -16.08
CA GLU A 57 8.14 3.96 -15.24
C GLU A 57 8.18 4.45 -13.78
N ASP A 58 9.39 4.69 -13.24
CA ASP A 58 9.54 5.19 -11.87
C ASP A 58 8.88 6.56 -11.68
N GLU A 59 8.98 7.44 -12.68
CA GLU A 59 8.29 8.72 -12.69
C GLU A 59 6.77 8.57 -12.73
N ALA A 60 6.24 7.53 -13.39
CA ALA A 60 4.82 7.22 -13.38
C ALA A 60 4.37 6.76 -12.00
N TRP A 61 5.13 5.87 -11.35
CA TRP A 61 4.80 5.41 -10.00
C TRP A 61 4.84 6.51 -8.93
N CYS A 62 5.54 7.63 -9.16
CA CYS A 62 5.45 8.80 -8.29
C CYS A 62 4.05 9.45 -8.22
N GLU A 63 3.15 9.11 -9.15
CA GLU A 63 1.76 9.59 -9.15
C GLU A 63 0.79 8.61 -8.45
N ALA A 64 1.24 7.42 -8.05
CA ALA A 64 0.43 6.53 -7.24
C ALA A 64 0.19 7.13 -5.84
N PRO A 65 -0.92 6.77 -5.15
CA PRO A 65 -1.20 7.32 -3.84
C PRO A 65 -0.06 7.08 -2.83
N ASP A 66 0.27 8.10 -2.04
CA ASP A 66 1.33 8.05 -1.05
C ASP A 66 0.82 7.48 0.28
N TYR A 67 0.55 6.17 0.31
CA TYR A 67 0.04 5.50 1.50
C TYR A 67 0.96 5.61 2.73
N CYS A 68 2.27 5.73 2.52
CA CYS A 68 3.25 5.78 3.60
C CYS A 68 3.38 7.15 4.28
N ASN A 69 3.06 8.24 3.58
CA ASN A 69 3.26 9.60 4.10
C ASN A 69 2.01 10.49 4.08
N ASP A 70 0.97 10.17 3.29
CA ASP A 70 -0.30 10.88 3.31
C ASP A 70 -1.32 10.19 4.25
N PRO A 71 -1.75 10.87 5.33
CA PRO A 71 -2.77 10.36 6.22
C PRO A 71 -4.07 9.99 5.50
N ALA A 72 -4.50 10.75 4.49
CA ALA A 72 -5.77 10.50 3.81
C ALA A 72 -5.71 9.21 2.97
N ALA A 73 -4.73 9.10 2.07
CA ALA A 73 -4.51 7.87 1.29
C ALA A 73 -4.33 6.63 2.18
N SER A 74 -3.58 6.76 3.29
CA SER A 74 -3.39 5.64 4.23
C SER A 74 -4.69 5.16 4.89
N LEU A 75 -5.67 6.05 5.07
CA LEU A 75 -6.98 5.70 5.61
C LEU A 75 -7.87 5.04 4.56
N GLU A 76 -7.76 5.45 3.29
CA GLU A 76 -8.48 4.82 2.17
C GLU A 76 -8.06 3.36 2.00
N VAL A 77 -6.75 3.08 1.96
CA VAL A 77 -6.28 1.69 1.88
C VAL A 77 -6.64 0.91 3.14
N GLN A 78 -6.54 1.51 4.34
CA GLN A 78 -7.00 0.87 5.59
C GLN A 78 -8.47 0.45 5.50
N ALA A 79 -9.35 1.32 4.99
CA ALA A 79 -10.77 1.00 4.86
C ALA A 79 -10.98 -0.19 3.93
N ALA A 80 -10.33 -0.18 2.75
CA ALA A 80 -10.43 -1.27 1.78
C ALA A 80 -9.98 -2.63 2.34
N VAL A 81 -8.85 -2.67 3.05
CA VAL A 81 -8.34 -3.94 3.61
C VAL A 81 -9.12 -4.42 4.84
N ILE A 82 -9.76 -3.52 5.59
CA ILE A 82 -10.68 -3.89 6.68
C ILE A 82 -11.93 -4.56 6.12
N GLU A 83 -12.46 -4.06 5.01
CA GLU A 83 -13.60 -4.67 4.32
C GLU A 83 -13.26 -6.06 3.80
N LEU A 84 -12.03 -6.26 3.31
CA LEU A 84 -11.52 -7.53 2.84
C LEU A 84 -11.29 -8.54 3.98
N ASP A 85 -10.46 -8.20 4.98
CA ASP A 85 -10.21 -9.04 6.16
C ASP A 85 -9.82 -8.19 7.37
N ARG A 86 -10.84 -7.77 8.14
CA ARG A 86 -10.67 -7.01 9.37
C ARG A 86 -9.82 -7.72 10.44
N VAL A 87 -9.84 -9.06 10.49
CA VAL A 87 -9.14 -9.79 11.56
C VAL A 87 -7.65 -9.84 11.24
N ALA A 88 -7.30 -10.17 9.99
CA ALA A 88 -5.92 -10.13 9.53
C ALA A 88 -5.35 -8.71 9.64
N TYR A 89 -6.08 -7.69 9.17
CA TYR A 89 -5.61 -6.31 9.22
C TYR A 89 -5.31 -5.82 10.63
N VAL A 90 -6.22 -6.02 11.60
CA VAL A 90 -5.99 -5.54 12.97
C VAL A 90 -4.78 -6.24 13.61
N ASN A 91 -4.53 -7.53 13.32
CA ASN A 91 -3.34 -8.22 13.80
C ASN A 91 -2.07 -7.71 13.12
N ASN A 92 -2.09 -7.49 11.80
CA ASN A 92 -0.96 -6.94 11.06
C ASN A 92 -0.63 -5.50 11.50
N LEU A 93 -1.64 -4.68 11.79
CA LEU A 93 -1.47 -3.32 12.32
C LEU A 93 -0.83 -3.35 13.71
N TYR A 94 -1.23 -4.30 14.55
CA TYR A 94 -0.58 -4.52 15.84
C TYR A 94 0.90 -4.84 15.67
N GLU A 95 1.25 -5.77 14.78
CA GLU A 95 2.64 -6.12 14.47
C GLU A 95 3.41 -4.92 13.90
N ALA A 96 2.78 -4.10 13.06
CA ALA A 96 3.40 -2.90 12.52
C ALA A 96 3.69 -1.84 13.60
N CYS A 97 2.79 -1.67 14.58
CA CYS A 97 2.93 -0.70 15.67
C CYS A 97 3.90 -1.14 16.77
N TYR A 98 3.91 -2.43 17.12
CA TYR A 98 4.64 -2.95 18.28
C TYR A 98 5.88 -3.78 17.93
N GLU A 99 6.07 -4.14 16.65
CA GLU A 99 7.17 -4.97 16.15
C GLU A 99 7.22 -6.39 16.75
N PHE A 100 6.12 -6.87 17.33
CA PHE A 100 5.97 -8.26 17.77
C PHE A 100 4.58 -8.82 17.50
N LYS A 101 4.53 -10.14 17.32
CA LYS A 101 3.27 -10.87 17.08
C LYS A 101 2.37 -10.84 18.31
N ARG A 102 1.10 -10.50 18.08
CA ARG A 102 0.10 -10.57 19.14
C ARG A 102 -0.11 -12.01 19.58
N VAL A 103 -0.20 -12.23 20.89
CA VAL A 103 -0.60 -13.53 21.42
C VAL A 103 -2.06 -13.79 21.06
N LYS A 104 -2.33 -14.90 20.36
CA LYS A 104 -3.63 -15.24 19.74
C LYS A 104 -4.86 -15.17 20.67
N TYR A 105 -4.66 -15.18 21.98
CA TYR A 105 -5.72 -15.17 22.99
C TYR A 105 -5.61 -14.01 24.00
N SER A 106 -4.75 -13.01 23.76
CA SER A 106 -4.74 -11.83 24.62
C SER A 106 -6.01 -11.01 24.43
N VAL A 107 -6.56 -10.47 25.51
CA VAL A 107 -7.70 -9.55 25.43
C VAL A 107 -7.23 -8.23 24.84
N TRP A 108 -8.07 -7.58 24.02
CA TRP A 108 -7.85 -6.19 23.62
C TRP A 108 -8.21 -5.28 24.79
N ASP A 109 -7.25 -4.52 25.29
CA ASP A 109 -7.52 -3.43 26.24
C ASP A 109 -7.58 -2.08 25.51
N GLU A 110 -8.07 -1.07 26.22
CA GLU A 110 -8.26 0.28 25.71
C GLU A 110 -6.93 0.93 25.30
N ILE A 111 -5.82 0.53 25.92
CA ILE A 111 -4.48 1.03 25.61
C ILE A 111 -4.07 0.55 24.22
N ASN A 112 -4.15 -0.75 23.98
CA ASN A 112 -3.84 -1.35 22.68
C ASN A 112 -4.71 -0.72 21.57
N ILE A 113 -6.02 -0.56 21.82
CA ILE A 113 -6.92 0.08 20.86
C ILE A 113 -6.49 1.52 20.57
N ALA A 114 -6.23 2.33 21.60
CA ALA A 114 -5.80 3.72 21.43
C ALA A 114 -4.47 3.83 20.65
N PHE A 115 -3.55 2.88 20.83
CA PHE A 115 -2.32 2.83 20.05
C PHE A 115 -2.58 2.54 18.56
N LEU A 116 -3.41 1.56 18.24
CA LEU A 116 -3.76 1.24 16.85
C LEU A 116 -4.48 2.40 16.15
N LEU A 117 -5.36 3.11 16.87
CA LEU A 117 -6.04 4.29 16.35
C LEU A 117 -5.08 5.46 16.02
N ASN A 118 -3.90 5.49 16.65
CA ASN A 118 -2.85 6.47 16.40
C ASN A 118 -1.74 5.95 15.47
N ALA A 119 -1.94 4.82 14.80
CA ALA A 119 -0.96 4.29 13.85
C ALA A 119 -0.59 5.33 12.79
N SER A 120 0.70 5.41 12.47
CA SER A 120 1.19 6.30 11.43
C SER A 120 0.73 5.84 10.04
N PRO A 121 0.74 6.72 9.01
CA PRO A 121 0.43 6.32 7.64
C PRO A 121 1.27 5.12 7.17
N ARG A 122 2.58 5.14 7.42
CA ARG A 122 3.49 4.01 7.16
C ARG A 122 3.08 2.72 7.86
N GLN A 123 2.71 2.76 9.14
CA GLN A 123 2.27 1.56 9.87
C GLN A 123 0.97 0.97 9.29
N ARG A 124 0.04 1.84 8.89
CA ARG A 124 -1.18 1.42 8.17
C ARG A 124 -0.86 0.79 6.82
N ALA A 125 0.08 1.38 6.07
CA ALA A 125 0.53 0.85 4.78
C ALA A 125 1.18 -0.54 4.92
N GLU A 126 2.08 -0.73 5.89
CA GLU A 126 2.71 -2.03 6.17
C GLU A 126 1.66 -3.10 6.50
N ALA A 127 0.70 -2.76 7.35
CA ALA A 127 -0.40 -3.65 7.71
C ALA A 127 -1.29 -3.99 6.52
N ALA A 128 -1.60 -3.00 5.69
CA ALA A 128 -2.39 -3.17 4.48
C ALA A 128 -1.69 -4.11 3.48
N TYR A 129 -0.39 -3.90 3.22
CA TYR A 129 0.41 -4.77 2.36
C TYR A 129 0.35 -6.23 2.84
N LEU A 130 0.66 -6.48 4.12
CA LEU A 130 0.65 -7.84 4.68
C LEU A 130 -0.72 -8.51 4.59
N THR A 131 -1.80 -7.74 4.74
CA THR A 131 -3.16 -8.27 4.59
C THR A 131 -3.44 -8.62 3.14
N LEU A 132 -3.18 -7.71 2.20
CA LEU A 132 -3.43 -7.92 0.77
C LEU A 132 -2.58 -9.05 0.20
N SER A 133 -1.29 -9.10 0.53
CA SER A 133 -0.35 -10.11 0.03
C SER A 133 -0.62 -11.52 0.57
N SER A 134 -1.45 -11.65 1.60
CA SER A 134 -1.88 -12.95 2.13
C SER A 134 -3.10 -13.53 1.39
N GLN A 135 -3.71 -12.74 0.51
CA GLN A 135 -4.91 -13.10 -0.26
C GLN A 135 -4.62 -13.44 -1.73
N ASP A 136 -3.41 -13.12 -2.23
CA ASP A 136 -2.88 -13.55 -3.53
C ASP A 136 -2.28 -14.97 -3.48
#